data_AF-A0A2M8Q7F4-F1
#
_entry.id   AF-A0A2M8Q7F4-F1
#
_cell.length_a   1.000
_cell.length_b   1.000
_cell.length_c   1.000
_cell.angle_alpha   90.00
_cell.angle_beta   90.00
_cell.angle_gamma   90.00
#
_symmetry.space_group_name_H-M   'P 1'
#
loop_
_entity.id
_entity.type
_entity.pdbx_description
1 polymer ?
#
loop_
_entity_poly.entity_id
_entity_poly.type
_entity_poly.pdbx_seq_one_letter_code
_entity_poly.pdbx_strand_id
1 'polypeptide(L)'
;ATDVRLWLLAEIEHLRRHLEQLIAVAVERASDEIDLLMPGYTHLQPAQPVRWSHWLLSHAWAWQRDAQRLEEVATRTGIMPLGSGALAGNPFAIDRQALAEELGFADITRNSMDAVSDRDFIVEFLFWATLTMVHLSRFAEDLIIYSSRE
;
A
#
# COMPACT_ATOMS: atom_id res chain seq x y z
N ALA A 1 -0.90 12.75 -17.19
CA ALA A 1 -1.35 11.35 -17.02
C ALA A 1 -0.15 10.44 -16.84
N THR A 2 0.78 10.39 -17.80
CA THR A 2 2.02 9.58 -17.72
C THR A 2 2.89 9.92 -16.52
N ASP A 3 3.24 11.20 -16.34
CA ASP A 3 4.17 11.63 -15.27
C ASP A 3 3.67 11.25 -13.88
N VAL A 4 2.37 11.41 -13.63
CA VAL A 4 1.75 11.07 -12.34
C VAL A 4 1.80 9.57 -12.09
N ARG A 5 1.64 8.72 -13.11
CA ARG A 5 1.76 7.26 -12.97
C ARG A 5 3.20 6.85 -12.72
N LEU A 6 4.17 7.42 -13.45
CA LEU A 6 5.60 7.16 -13.21
C LEU A 6 6.01 7.54 -11.79
N TRP A 7 5.61 8.75 -11.35
CA TRP A 7 5.84 9.19 -9.98
C TRP A 7 5.18 8.25 -8.97
N LEU A 8 3.90 7.92 -9.16
CA LEU A 8 3.17 7.10 -8.20
C LEU A 8 3.73 5.67 -8.13
N LEU A 9 4.14 5.07 -9.25
CA LEU A 9 4.80 3.75 -9.25
C LEU A 9 6.09 3.77 -8.42
N ALA A 10 6.90 4.82 -8.54
CA ALA A 10 8.09 4.98 -7.72
C ALA A 10 7.74 5.10 -6.22
N GLU A 11 6.76 5.93 -5.87
CA GLU A 11 6.33 6.09 -4.48
C GLU A 11 5.71 4.81 -3.90
N ILE A 12 4.92 4.08 -4.70
CA ILE A 12 4.38 2.77 -4.32
C ILE A 12 5.52 1.83 -3.94
N GLU A 13 6.59 1.77 -4.74
CA GLU A 13 7.75 0.92 -4.44
C GLU A 13 8.48 1.37 -3.15
N HIS A 14 8.59 2.68 -2.91
CA HIS A 14 9.13 3.19 -1.64
C HIS A 14 8.27 2.76 -0.43
N LEU A 15 6.96 2.91 -0.53
CA LEU A 15 6.02 2.57 0.55
C LEU A 15 5.95 1.05 0.78
N ARG A 16 5.98 0.24 -0.28
CA ARG A 16 6.02 -1.23 -0.21
C ARG A 16 7.21 -1.68 0.64
N ARG A 17 8.40 -1.14 0.38
CA ARG A 17 9.61 -1.46 1.16
C ARG A 17 9.51 -1.08 2.63
N HIS A 18 8.95 0.08 2.95
CA HIS A 18 8.72 0.46 4.35
C HIS A 18 7.74 -0.49 5.05
N LEU A 19 6.67 -0.90 4.36
CA LEU A 19 5.67 -1.80 4.92
C LEU A 19 6.24 -3.21 5.12
N GLU A 20 7.04 -3.71 4.17
CA GLU A 20 7.78 -4.97 4.31
C GLU A 20 8.76 -4.94 5.47
N GLN A 21 9.49 -3.83 5.64
CA GLN A 21 10.40 -3.65 6.77
C GLN A 21 9.65 -3.65 8.10
N LEU A 22 8.51 -2.95 8.19
CA LEU A 22 7.67 -2.93 9.39
C LEU A 22 7.17 -4.34 9.74
N ILE A 23 6.70 -5.09 8.75
CA ILE A 23 6.26 -6.48 8.92
C ILE A 23 7.42 -7.37 9.39
N ALA A 24 8.59 -7.24 8.76
CA ALA A 24 9.77 -8.02 9.12
C ALA A 24 10.19 -7.79 10.57
N VAL A 25 10.26 -6.52 11.01
CA VAL A 25 10.57 -6.16 12.41
C VAL A 25 9.52 -6.71 13.37
N ALA A 26 8.23 -6.65 13.02
CA ALA A 26 7.18 -7.20 13.85
C ALA A 26 7.26 -8.73 14.00
N VAL A 27 7.61 -9.43 12.93
CA VAL A 27 7.81 -10.89 12.95
C VAL A 27 9.05 -11.27 13.75
N GLU A 28 10.16 -10.55 13.57
CA GLU A 28 11.41 -10.76 14.32
C GLU A 28 11.16 -10.59 15.82
N ARG A 29 10.57 -9.47 16.24
CA ARG A 29 10.24 -9.23 17.65
C ARG A 29 9.26 -10.27 18.20
N ALA A 30 8.25 -10.66 17.42
CA ALA A 30 7.30 -11.68 17.86
C ALA A 30 7.98 -13.05 18.08
N SER A 31 9.01 -13.38 17.31
CA SER A 31 9.82 -14.58 17.48
C SER A 31 10.70 -14.49 18.73
N ASP A 32 11.43 -13.40 18.89
CA ASP A 32 12.40 -13.21 19.98
C ASP A 32 11.73 -13.03 21.35
N GLU A 33 10.51 -12.51 21.36
CA GLU A 33 9.77 -12.14 22.57
C GLU A 33 8.55 -13.07 22.81
N ILE A 34 8.61 -14.31 22.31
CA ILE A 34 7.46 -15.25 22.27
C ILE A 34 6.89 -15.59 23.65
N ASP A 35 7.73 -15.59 24.69
CA ASP A 35 7.36 -15.96 26.05
C ASP A 35 6.79 -14.79 26.88
N LEU A 36 6.84 -13.56 26.35
CA LEU A 36 6.29 -12.39 27.04
C LEU A 36 4.76 -12.44 27.04
N LEU A 37 4.19 -12.40 28.25
CA LEU A 37 2.75 -12.32 28.46
C LEU A 37 2.31 -10.90 28.76
N MET A 38 1.11 -10.56 28.32
CA MET A 38 0.42 -9.31 28.62
C MET A 38 -1.07 -9.56 28.83
N PRO A 39 -1.82 -8.66 29.50
CA PRO A 39 -3.26 -8.72 29.50
C PRO A 39 -3.80 -8.52 28.07
N GLY A 40 -4.69 -9.39 27.61
CA GLY A 40 -5.53 -9.11 26.45
C GLY A 40 -6.70 -8.23 26.85
N TYR A 41 -7.13 -7.33 25.96
CA TYR A 41 -8.18 -6.35 26.26
C TYR A 41 -9.38 -6.51 25.34
N THR A 42 -10.58 -6.40 25.91
CA THR A 42 -11.83 -6.13 25.18
C THR A 42 -12.54 -4.99 25.89
N HIS A 43 -13.01 -3.98 25.14
CA HIS A 43 -13.53 -2.73 25.73
C HIS A 43 -12.57 -2.07 26.75
N LEU A 44 -11.26 -2.20 26.54
CA LEU A 44 -10.20 -1.78 27.47
C LEU A 44 -10.29 -2.40 28.87
N GLN A 45 -11.01 -3.51 29.02
CA GLN A 45 -11.03 -4.31 30.24
C GLN A 45 -10.13 -5.53 30.06
N PRO A 46 -9.31 -5.89 31.06
CA PRO A 46 -8.54 -7.11 31.04
C PRO A 46 -9.47 -8.33 30.83
N ALA A 47 -9.16 -9.11 29.80
CA ALA A 47 -9.84 -10.34 29.46
C ALA A 47 -8.95 -11.53 29.81
N GLN A 48 -8.38 -12.19 28.81
CA GLN A 48 -7.46 -13.33 28.99
C GLN A 48 -6.01 -12.88 28.82
N PRO A 49 -5.05 -13.48 29.54
CA PRO A 49 -3.64 -13.31 29.23
C PRO A 49 -3.36 -13.74 27.79
N VAL A 50 -2.63 -12.92 27.05
CA VAL A 50 -2.16 -13.20 25.69
C VAL A 50 -0.64 -13.06 25.63
N ARG A 51 -0.04 -13.56 24.55
CA ARG A 51 1.37 -13.28 24.28
C ARG A 51 1.51 -11.93 23.60
N TRP A 52 2.56 -11.18 23.96
CA TRP A 52 2.95 -9.96 23.25
C TRP A 52 3.13 -10.21 21.75
N SER A 53 3.77 -11.34 21.40
CA SER A 53 3.93 -11.78 20.02
C SER A 53 2.59 -11.96 19.29
N HIS A 54 1.55 -12.43 19.98
CA HIS A 54 0.22 -12.59 19.39
C HIS A 54 -0.45 -11.24 19.12
N TRP A 55 -0.32 -10.28 20.04
CA TRP A 55 -0.79 -8.91 19.85
C TRP A 55 -0.05 -8.22 18.69
N LEU A 56 1.27 -8.29 18.65
CA LEU A 56 2.10 -7.65 17.61
C LEU A 56 1.79 -8.22 16.23
N LEU A 57 1.69 -9.55 16.10
CA LEU A 57 1.35 -10.20 14.83
C LEU A 57 -0.08 -9.90 14.38
N SER A 58 -1.00 -9.58 15.30
CA SER A 58 -2.36 -9.18 14.91
C SER A 58 -2.38 -7.91 14.06
N HIS A 59 -1.48 -6.96 14.35
CA HIS A 59 -1.26 -5.76 13.53
C HIS A 59 -0.49 -6.07 12.24
N ALA A 60 0.53 -6.94 12.30
CA ALA A 60 1.28 -7.38 11.12
C ALA A 60 0.39 -8.03 10.04
N TRP A 61 -0.64 -8.78 10.43
CA TRP A 61 -1.62 -9.33 9.49
C TRP A 61 -2.41 -8.25 8.74
N ALA A 62 -2.69 -7.11 9.37
CA ALA A 62 -3.33 -5.99 8.69
C ALA A 62 -2.38 -5.35 7.67
N TRP A 63 -1.13 -5.09 8.08
CA TRP A 63 -0.11 -4.54 7.19
C TRP A 63 0.23 -5.45 6.01
N GLN A 64 0.23 -6.78 6.20
CA GLN A 64 0.41 -7.72 5.09
C GLN A 64 -0.70 -7.57 4.04
N ARG A 65 -1.97 -7.43 4.45
CA ARG A 65 -3.07 -7.18 3.52
C ARG A 65 -2.94 -5.82 2.85
N ASP A 66 -2.41 -4.82 3.55
CA ASP A 66 -2.13 -3.52 2.94
C ASP A 66 -1.01 -3.63 1.89
N ALA A 67 0.04 -4.42 2.12
CA ALA A 67 1.09 -4.67 1.13
C ALA A 67 0.54 -5.35 -0.13
N GLN A 68 -0.33 -6.35 0.04
CA GLN A 68 -1.02 -7.01 -1.09
C GLN A 68 -1.85 -6.03 -1.90
N ARG A 69 -2.65 -5.19 -1.24
CA ARG A 69 -3.45 -4.16 -1.94
C ARG A 69 -2.59 -3.13 -2.65
N LEU A 70 -1.45 -2.76 -2.07
CA LEU A 70 -0.54 -1.81 -2.70
C LEU A 70 -0.01 -2.34 -4.03
N GLU A 71 0.34 -3.63 -4.09
CA GLU A 71 0.77 -4.31 -5.32
C GLU A 71 -0.34 -4.34 -6.39
N GLU A 72 -1.58 -4.59 -5.96
CA GLU A 72 -2.75 -4.54 -6.86
C GLU A 72 -2.96 -3.13 -7.44
N VAL A 73 -2.78 -2.09 -6.63
CA VAL A 73 -2.83 -0.68 -7.08
C VAL A 73 -1.68 -0.39 -8.05
N ALA A 74 -0.47 -0.89 -7.79
CA ALA A 74 0.68 -0.76 -8.68
C ALA A 74 0.37 -1.33 -10.06
N THR A 75 -0.23 -2.53 -10.10
CA THR A 75 -0.59 -3.22 -11.34
C THR A 75 -1.53 -2.38 -12.22
N ARG A 76 -2.57 -1.77 -11.64
CA ARG A 76 -3.51 -0.90 -12.38
C ARG A 76 -2.94 0.49 -12.69
N THR A 77 -2.00 0.96 -11.88
CA THR A 77 -1.24 2.20 -12.15
C THR A 77 -0.28 2.01 -13.34
N GLY A 78 0.24 0.80 -13.52
CA GLY A 78 1.22 0.36 -14.53
C GLY A 78 0.75 0.30 -15.98
N ILE A 79 -0.29 1.06 -16.36
CA ILE A 79 -0.82 1.11 -17.73
C ILE A 79 -0.50 2.48 -18.37
N MET A 80 0.22 2.48 -19.49
CA MET A 80 0.78 3.70 -20.10
C MET A 80 -0.26 4.51 -20.90
N PRO A 81 -0.50 5.79 -20.58
CA PRO A 81 -1.40 6.65 -21.33
C PRO A 81 -0.70 7.47 -22.44
N LEU A 82 0.65 7.50 -22.47
CA LEU A 82 1.42 8.24 -23.46
C LEU A 82 1.06 7.80 -24.89
N GLY A 83 0.94 8.76 -25.79
CA GLY A 83 0.44 8.53 -27.16
C GLY A 83 -1.05 8.76 -27.36
N SER A 84 -1.80 9.09 -26.31
CA SER A 84 -3.24 9.41 -26.40
C SER A 84 -3.54 10.82 -26.95
N GLY A 85 -2.51 11.64 -27.16
CA GLY A 85 -2.67 13.04 -27.60
C GLY A 85 -3.49 13.86 -26.60
N ALA A 86 -4.24 14.84 -27.09
CA ALA A 86 -5.15 15.63 -26.26
C ALA A 86 -6.38 14.83 -25.80
N LEU A 87 -6.92 13.95 -26.66
CA LEU A 87 -8.05 13.06 -26.37
C LEU A 87 -8.30 12.00 -27.47
N ALA A 88 -7.86 12.24 -28.71
CA ALA A 88 -8.23 11.45 -29.89
C ALA A 88 -7.09 10.58 -30.45
N GLY A 89 -6.03 10.37 -29.67
CA GLY A 89 -4.82 9.68 -30.12
C GLY A 89 -3.84 10.60 -30.82
N ASN A 90 -2.74 10.00 -31.29
CA ASN A 90 -1.66 10.68 -31.98
C ASN A 90 -1.72 10.39 -33.50
N PRO A 91 -1.66 11.42 -34.40
CA PRO A 91 -1.63 11.21 -35.84
C PRO A 91 -0.31 10.65 -36.40
N PHE A 92 0.78 10.61 -35.61
CA PHE A 92 2.11 10.23 -36.10
C PHE A 92 2.40 8.72 -36.10
N ALA A 93 1.38 7.86 -36.01
CA ALA A 93 1.51 6.40 -36.03
C ALA A 93 2.62 5.86 -35.09
N ILE A 94 2.75 6.45 -33.90
CA ILE A 94 3.77 6.05 -32.94
C ILE A 94 3.51 4.63 -32.43
N ASP A 95 4.59 3.89 -32.22
CA ASP A 95 4.54 2.61 -31.53
C ASP A 95 4.42 2.86 -30.01
N ARG A 96 3.19 2.77 -29.50
CA ARG A 96 2.92 2.92 -28.06
C ARG A 96 3.44 1.75 -27.24
N GLN A 97 3.55 0.56 -27.83
CA GLN A 97 4.05 -0.61 -27.10
C GLN A 97 5.55 -0.46 -26.83
N ALA A 98 6.31 -0.04 -27.84
CA ALA A 98 7.74 0.26 -27.69
C ALA A 98 7.97 1.35 -26.62
N LEU A 99 7.15 2.41 -26.61
CA LEU A 99 7.22 3.45 -25.58
C LEU A 99 6.89 2.93 -24.17
N ALA A 100 5.93 2.02 -24.03
CA ALA A 100 5.59 1.42 -22.74
C ALA A 100 6.76 0.61 -22.19
N GLU A 101 7.40 -0.19 -23.04
CA GLU A 101 8.59 -0.97 -22.67
C GLU A 101 9.75 -0.07 -22.26
N GLU A 102 10.04 0.99 -23.02
CA GLU A 102 11.11 1.95 -22.70
C GLU A 102 10.87 2.67 -21.36
N LEU A 103 9.61 2.96 -21.03
CA LEU A 103 9.22 3.63 -19.79
C LEU A 103 8.93 2.67 -18.63
N GLY A 104 9.01 1.36 -18.84
CA GLY A 104 8.77 0.34 -17.81
C GLY A 104 7.30 0.13 -17.42
N PHE A 105 6.35 0.47 -18.30
CA PHE A 105 4.93 0.14 -18.11
C PHE A 105 4.62 -1.28 -18.60
N ALA A 106 3.61 -1.92 -17.99
CA ALA A 106 3.23 -3.29 -18.32
C ALA A 106 2.37 -3.42 -19.60
N ASP A 107 1.53 -2.42 -19.88
CA ASP A 107 0.67 -2.37 -21.07
C ASP A 107 0.32 -0.90 -21.41
N ILE A 108 -0.44 -0.70 -22.49
CA ILE A 108 -0.93 0.60 -22.94
C ILE A 108 -2.44 0.74 -22.71
N THR A 109 -2.89 1.98 -22.48
CA THR A 109 -4.33 2.26 -22.46
C THR A 109 -4.96 2.00 -23.83
N ARG A 110 -6.19 1.47 -23.85
CA ARG A 110 -6.89 1.09 -25.09
C ARG A 110 -7.75 2.19 -25.69
N ASN A 111 -8.11 3.21 -24.90
CA ASN A 111 -8.94 4.34 -25.35
C ASN A 111 -8.27 5.66 -24.97
N SER A 112 -8.13 6.57 -25.92
CA SER A 112 -7.41 7.84 -25.71
C SER A 112 -8.21 8.86 -24.90
N MET A 113 -9.55 8.85 -25.00
CA MET A 113 -10.40 9.75 -24.21
C MET A 113 -10.37 9.35 -22.73
N ASP A 114 -10.50 8.04 -22.48
CA ASP A 114 -10.34 7.46 -21.15
C ASP A 114 -8.97 7.80 -20.56
N ALA A 115 -7.88 7.51 -21.29
CA ALA A 115 -6.51 7.67 -20.81
C ALA A 115 -6.15 9.10 -20.36
N VAL A 116 -6.74 10.13 -20.97
CA VAL A 116 -6.47 11.52 -20.60
C VAL A 116 -7.30 11.96 -19.38
N SER A 117 -8.51 11.40 -19.21
CA SER A 117 -9.41 11.72 -18.10
C SER A 117 -9.22 10.86 -16.85
N ASP A 118 -8.71 9.63 -17.00
CA ASP A 118 -8.64 8.63 -15.92
C ASP A 118 -7.80 9.09 -14.73
N ARG A 119 -8.38 9.01 -13.53
CA ARG A 119 -7.75 9.28 -12.24
C ARG A 119 -8.07 8.20 -11.20
N ASP A 120 -8.61 7.06 -11.62
CA ASP A 120 -9.05 5.99 -10.71
C ASP A 120 -7.88 5.46 -9.89
N PHE A 121 -6.71 5.32 -10.51
CA PHE A 121 -5.47 4.91 -9.85
C PHE A 121 -5.07 5.81 -8.67
N ILE A 122 -5.39 7.11 -8.74
CA ILE A 122 -5.14 8.05 -7.63
C ILE A 122 -6.13 7.80 -6.49
N VAL A 123 -7.42 7.61 -6.83
CA VAL A 123 -8.47 7.34 -5.84
C VAL A 123 -8.22 6.02 -5.13
N GLU A 124 -7.83 4.98 -5.87
CA GLU A 124 -7.45 3.69 -5.29
C GLU A 124 -6.24 3.79 -4.36
N PHE A 125 -5.21 4.55 -4.75
CA PHE A 125 -4.06 4.79 -3.88
C PHE A 125 -4.45 5.55 -2.61
N LEU A 126 -5.30 6.57 -2.70
CA LEU A 126 -5.78 7.32 -1.53
C LEU A 126 -6.62 6.45 -0.59
N PHE A 127 -7.44 5.55 -1.16
CA PHE A 127 -8.17 4.56 -0.37
C PHE A 127 -7.20 3.63 0.38
N TRP A 128 -6.21 3.08 -0.34
CA TRP A 128 -5.17 2.25 0.25
C TRP A 128 -4.42 2.98 1.38
N ALA A 129 -4.01 4.22 1.15
CA ALA A 129 -3.28 5.02 2.12
C ALA A 129 -4.13 5.29 3.38
N THR A 130 -5.41 5.61 3.18
CA THR A 130 -6.36 5.84 4.28
C THR A 130 -6.55 4.58 5.12
N LEU A 131 -6.73 3.42 4.48
CA LEU A 131 -6.91 2.14 5.19
C LEU A 131 -5.65 1.75 5.98
N THR A 132 -4.47 1.92 5.36
CA THR A 132 -3.18 1.67 6.02
C THR A 132 -3.02 2.56 7.25
N MET A 133 -3.38 3.84 7.15
CA MET A 133 -3.35 4.77 8.28
C MET A 133 -4.35 4.40 9.39
N VAL A 134 -5.50 3.82 9.07
CA VAL A 134 -6.44 3.29 10.08
C VAL A 134 -5.84 2.08 10.83
N HIS A 135 -5.08 1.22 10.15
CA HIS A 135 -4.38 0.12 10.83
C HIS A 135 -3.25 0.64 11.72
N LEU A 136 -2.45 1.60 11.22
CA LEU A 136 -1.39 2.24 11.99
C LEU A 136 -1.93 3.03 13.20
N SER A 137 -3.09 3.68 13.08
CA SER A 137 -3.69 4.41 14.20
C SER A 137 -4.12 3.49 15.34
N ARG A 138 -4.63 2.29 15.03
CA ARG A 138 -4.97 1.27 16.04
C ARG A 138 -3.72 0.77 16.77
N PHE A 139 -2.65 0.50 16.02
CA PHE A 139 -1.36 0.12 16.61
C PHE A 139 -0.80 1.23 17.50
N ALA A 140 -0.86 2.48 17.04
CA ALA A 140 -0.42 3.64 17.80
C ALA A 140 -1.23 3.83 19.08
N GLU A 141 -2.56 3.71 19.01
CA GLU A 141 -3.46 3.85 20.17
C GLU A 141 -3.12 2.84 21.26
N ASP A 142 -2.95 1.56 20.90
CA ASP A 142 -2.55 0.51 21.85
C ASP A 142 -1.21 0.87 22.52
N LEU A 143 -0.21 1.31 21.75
CA LEU A 143 1.10 1.71 22.31
C LEU A 143 1.02 2.97 23.18
N ILE A 144 0.19 3.94 22.84
CA ILE A 144 -0.06 5.13 23.65
C ILE A 144 -0.62 4.72 25.01
N ILE A 145 -1.61 3.82 25.03
CA ILE A 145 -2.19 3.28 26.27
C ILE A 145 -1.14 2.51 27.06
N TYR A 146 -0.35 1.63 26.44
CA TYR A 146 0.68 0.85 27.13
C TYR A 146 1.87 1.68 27.62
N SER A 147 2.01 2.90 27.12
CA SER A 147 3.05 3.85 27.55
C SER A 147 2.57 4.78 28.66
N SER A 148 1.33 4.64 29.13
CA SER A 148 0.82 5.41 30.26
C SER A 148 1.41 4.93 31.59
N ARG A 149 1.17 5.68 32.66
CA ARG A 149 1.77 5.40 33.98
C ARG A 149 0.96 4.37 34.79
N GLU A 150 -0.33 4.31 34.51
CA GLU A 150 -1.28 3.33 35.06
C GLU A 150 -0.84 1.89 34.80
#